data_AF-A0A246U9U1-F1
#
_entry.id   AF-A0A246U9U1-F1
#
_cell.length_a   1.000
_cell.length_b   1.000
_cell.length_c   1.000
_cell.angle_alpha   90.00
_cell.angle_beta   90.00
_cell.angle_gamma   90.00
#
_symmetry.space_group_name_H-M   'P 1'
#
loop_
_entity.id
_entity.type
_entity.pdbx_description
1 polymer ?
#
loop_
_entity_poly.entity_id
_entity_poly.type
_entity_poly.pdbx_seq_one_letter_code
_entity_poly.pdbx_strand_id
1 'polypeptide(L)' 'MNKMLDPRGIVISSDRLEDCKAYLGSEFQTLVDHALSAGWSLDEVVVALDGLAAEEIAVPARAMTLH' A
#
# COMPACT_ATOMS: atom_id res chain seq x y z
N MET A 1 -7.54 -3.21 -21.11
CA MET A 1 -6.38 -3.05 -20.19
C MET A 1 -6.61 -1.79 -19.37
N ASN A 2 -7.11 -1.91 -18.14
CA ASN A 2 -7.23 -0.76 -17.24
C ASN A 2 -5.85 -0.43 -16.67
N LYS A 3 -5.44 0.83 -16.82
CA LYS A 3 -4.17 1.36 -16.30
C LYS A 3 -4.50 2.24 -15.11
N MET A 4 -3.86 2.00 -13.98
CA MET A 4 -3.98 2.89 -12.81
C MET A 4 -2.78 3.84 -12.81
N LEU A 5 -3.07 5.13 -12.62
CA LEU A 5 -2.04 6.17 -12.47
C LEU A 5 -1.72 6.32 -10.99
N ASP A 6 -0.50 6.01 -10.60
CA ASP A 6 0.05 6.38 -9.29
C ASP A 6 0.21 7.91 -9.22
N PRO A 7 0.06 8.57 -8.06
CA PRO A 7 0.36 9.99 -7.86
C PRO A 7 1.68 10.51 -8.47
N ARG A 8 2.68 9.63 -8.67
CA ARG A 8 3.97 9.94 -9.29
C ARG A 8 3.97 9.81 -10.83
N GLY A 9 2.81 9.60 -11.46
CA GLY A 9 2.68 9.38 -12.90
C GLY A 9 3.16 7.99 -13.36
N ILE A 10 3.39 7.06 -12.43
CA ILE A 10 3.78 5.69 -12.74
C ILE A 10 2.54 4.92 -13.22
N VAL A 11 2.66 4.30 -14.39
CA VAL A 11 1.61 3.44 -14.94
C VAL A 11 1.83 2.02 -14.44
N ILE A 12 0.93 1.54 -13.58
CA ILE A 12 0.94 0.16 -13.10
C ILE A 12 -0.14 -0.62 -13.88
N SER A 13 0.24 -1.76 -14.47
CA SER A 13 -0.73 -2.64 -15.13
C SER A 13 -1.60 -3.35 -14.10
N SER A 14 -2.84 -3.68 -14.46
CA SER A 14 -3.75 -4.43 -13.59
C SER A 14 -3.13 -5.72 -13.07
N ASP A 15 -2.48 -6.49 -13.94
CA ASP A 15 -1.88 -7.78 -13.55
C ASP A 15 -0.75 -7.60 -12.52
N ARG A 16 0.12 -6.60 -12.72
CA ARG A 16 1.19 -6.27 -11.76
C ARG A 16 0.65 -5.78 -10.43
N LEU A 17 -0.48 -5.07 -10.45
CA LEU A 17 -1.14 -4.62 -9.23
C LEU A 17 -1.74 -5.80 -8.47
N GLU A 18 -2.40 -6.74 -9.15
CA GLU A 18 -2.98 -7.93 -8.52
C GLU A 18 -1.89 -8.87 -7.97
N ASP A 19 -0.80 -9.08 -8.72
CA ASP A 19 0.36 -9.84 -8.22
C ASP A 19 0.97 -9.20 -6.96
N CYS A 20 1.07 -7.87 -6.94
CA CYS A 20 1.57 -7.13 -5.79
C CYS A 20 0.65 -7.30 -4.57
N LYS A 21 -0.67 -7.21 -4.75
CA LYS A 21 -1.66 -7.45 -3.68
C LYS A 21 -1.59 -8.89 -3.16
N ALA A 22 -1.46 -9.87 -4.06
CA ALA A 22 -1.35 -11.27 -3.68
C ALA A 22 -0.08 -11.53 -2.84
N TYR A 23 1.04 -10.91 -3.23
CA TYR A 23 2.29 -10.99 -2.48
C TYR A 23 2.20 -10.35 -1.09
N LEU A 24 1.62 -9.15 -0.99
CA LEU A 24 1.52 -8.38 0.26
C LEU A 24 0.39 -8.83 1.19
N GLY A 25 -0.60 -9.57 0.69
CA GLY A 25 -1.88 -9.79 1.38
C GLY A 25 -1.76 -10.43 2.76
N SER A 26 -0.88 -11.44 2.92
CA SER A 26 -0.69 -12.12 4.20
C SER A 26 0.01 -11.24 5.25
N GLU A 27 1.02 -10.47 4.82
CA GLU A 27 1.72 -9.52 5.69
C GLU A 27 0.80 -8.38 6.10
N PHE A 28 -0.01 -7.89 5.16
CA PHE A 28 -1.01 -6.86 5.43
C PHE A 28 -2.03 -7.33 6.47
N GLN A 29 -2.57 -8.55 6.34
CA GLN A 29 -3.48 -9.14 7.32
C GLN A 29 -2.85 -9.24 8.71
N THR A 30 -1.59 -9.70 8.78
CA THR A 30 -0.86 -9.79 10.05
C THR A 30 -0.71 -8.41 10.72
N LEU A 31 -0.42 -7.38 9.94
CA LEU A 31 -0.29 -6.01 10.45
C LEU A 31 -1.63 -5.50 11.01
N VAL A 32 -2.72 -5.73 10.29
CA VAL A 32 -4.07 -5.38 10.74
C VAL A 32 -4.41 -6.12 12.03
N ASP A 33 -4.21 -7.44 12.08
CA ASP A 33 -4.51 -8.27 13.26
C ASP A 33 -3.73 -7.84 14.49
N HIS A 34 -2.46 -7.44 14.33
CA HIS A 34 -1.66 -6.90 15.43
C HIS A 34 -2.22 -5.58 15.97
N ALA A 35 -2.64 -4.67 15.10
CA ALA A 35 -3.21 -3.40 15.53
C ALA A 35 -4.56 -3.59 16.23
N LEU A 36 -5.40 -4.48 15.70
CA LEU A 36 -6.66 -4.85 16.34
C LEU A 36 -6.42 -5.47 17.73
N SER A 37 -5.43 -6.35 17.84
CA SER A 37 -5.04 -6.98 19.12
C SER A 37 -4.51 -5.96 20.14
N ALA A 38 -3.96 -4.84 19.69
CA ALA A 38 -3.54 -3.72 20.54
C ALA A 38 -4.69 -2.80 20.97
N GLY A 39 -5.92 -3.04 20.47
CA GLY A 39 -7.13 -2.31 20.85
C GLY A 39 -7.58 -1.20 19.90
N TRP A 40 -6.93 -1.07 18.74
CA TRP A 40 -7.34 -0.12 17.71
C TRP A 40 -8.56 -0.64 16.94
N SER A 41 -9.42 0.25 16.46
CA SER A 41 -10.50 -0.12 15.55
C SER A 41 -9.98 -0.34 14.13
N LEU A 42 -10.70 -1.14 13.34
CA LEU A 42 -10.33 -1.37 11.93
C LEU A 42 -10.30 -0.06 11.13
N ASP A 43 -11.25 0.85 11.37
CA ASP A 43 -11.30 2.14 10.68
C ASP A 43 -10.05 2.99 10.97
N GLU A 44 -9.62 3.06 12.23
CA GLU A 44 -8.38 3.76 12.60
C GLU A 44 -7.15 3.15 11.91
N VAL A 45 -7.08 1.83 11.86
CA VAL A 45 -5.97 1.11 11.22
C VAL A 45 -5.92 1.39 9.72
N VAL A 46 -7.06 1.35 9.03
CA VAL A 46 -7.14 1.61 7.58
C VAL A 46 -6.75 3.05 7.27
N VAL A 47 -7.26 4.02 8.03
CA VAL A 47 -6.92 5.45 7.85
C VAL A 47 -5.43 5.70 8.12
N ALA A 48 -4.86 5.10 9.17
CA ALA A 48 -3.44 5.23 9.48
C ALA A 48 -2.56 4.64 8.38
N LEU A 49 -2.92 3.48 7.83
CA LEU A 49 -2.16 2.83 6.75
C LEU A 49 -2.19 3.63 5.44
N ASP A 50 -3.33 4.22 5.10
CA ASP A 50 -3.44 5.12 3.95
C ASP A 50 -2.54 6.36 4.13
N GLY A 51 -2.53 6.94 5.33
CA GLY A 51 -1.63 8.05 5.69
C GLY A 51 -0.15 7.69 5.56
N LEU A 52 0.26 6.55 6.11
CA LEU A 52 1.65 6.06 6.01
C LEU A 52 2.05 5.78 4.55
N ALA A 53 1.15 5.24 3.74
CA ALA A 53 1.40 5.02 2.31
C ALA A 53 1.61 6.36 1.57
N ALA A 54 0.79 7.37 1.87
CA ALA A 54 0.94 8.71 1.30
C ALA A 54 2.28 9.35 1.69
N GLU A 55 2.71 9.20 2.94
CA GLU A 55 4.02 9.66 3.42
C GLU A 55 5.17 8.98 2.67
N GLU A 56 5.12 7.67 2.48
CA GLU A 56 6.14 6.92 1.72
C GLU A 56 6.23 7.35 0.25
N ILE A 57 5.10 7.66 -0.39
CA ILE A 57 5.06 8.18 -1.76
C ILE A 57 5.68 9.58 -1.84
N ALA A 58 5.49 10.40 -0.80
CA ALA A 58 6.03 11.76 -0.73
C ALA A 58 7.56 11.79 -0.55
N VAL A 59 8.21 10.68 -0.17
CA VAL A 59 9.68 10.60 -0.02
C VAL A 59 10.37 10.46 -1.39
N PRO A 60 11.07 11.49 -1.89
CA PRO A 60 11.61 11.48 -3.27
C PRO A 60 12.68 10.40 -3.50
N ALA A 61 13.45 10.05 -2.46
CA ALA A 61 14.54 9.08 -2.55
C ALA A 61 14.07 7.63 -2.77
N ARG A 62 12.82 7.31 -2.43
CA ARG A 62 12.24 5.95 -2.59
C ARG A 62 11.49 5.77 -3.92
N ALA A 63 11.37 6.82 -4.72
CA ALA A 63 10.68 6.77 -6.01
C ALA A 63 11.50 6.13 -7.16
N MET A 64 12.77 5.81 -6.94
CA MET A 64 13.74 5.50 -8.01
C MET A 64 14.06 4.02 -8.26
N THR A 65 13.40 3.05 -7.63
CA THR A 65 13.74 1.61 -7.80
C THR A 65 12.84 0.85 -8.77
N LEU A 66 12.39 1.50 -9.85
CA LEU A 66 11.90 0.80 -11.04
C LEU A 66 12.75 1.23 -12.24
N HIS A 67 13.83 0.48 -12.50
CA HIS A 67 14.49 0.42 -13.79
C HIS A 67 13.81 -0.62 -14.68
#